data_AF-A0A6L2JWC8-F1
#
_entry.id   AF-A0A6L2JWC8-F1
#
_cell.length_a   1.000
_cell.length_b   1.000
_cell.length_c   1.000
_cell.angle_alpha   90.00
_cell.angle_beta   90.00
_cell.angle_gamma   90.00
#
_symmetry.space_group_name_H-M   'P 1'
#
loop_
_entity.id
_entity.type
_entity.pdbx_description
1 polymer ?
#
loop_
_entity_poly.entity_id
_entity_poly.type
_entity_poly.pdbx_seq_one_letter_code
_entity_poly.pdbx_strand_id
1 'polypeptide(L)'
;MVTEGNDDPPVPYIQTMEELCQPYLNGRGGPIAQIAIQETNFGLKNDMIQQVQNSCQFHGLSGDDANKHLDKFLHVTQSIKVNGVTDDAIRLYLLPHSLTHHATTWFDRLRRNSINTFEQMAKMFLGK
;
A
#
# COMPACT_ATOMS: atom_id res chain seq x y z
N MET A 1 -26.51 -6.50 50.97
CA MET A 1 -26.37 -7.77 50.24
C MET A 1 -27.16 -7.62 48.95
N VAL A 2 -26.49 -7.06 47.93
CA VAL A 2 -26.15 -7.67 46.62
C VAL A 2 -27.38 -7.82 45.73
N THR A 3 -27.58 -6.83 44.86
CA THR A 3 -28.34 -6.97 43.61
C THR A 3 -27.41 -7.61 42.59
N GLU A 4 -27.73 -8.83 42.16
CA GLU A 4 -26.97 -9.62 41.21
C GLU A 4 -26.91 -8.93 39.84
N GLY A 5 -25.71 -8.91 39.27
CA GLY A 5 -25.40 -8.27 37.99
C GLY A 5 -25.96 -9.05 36.81
N ASN A 6 -26.48 -8.31 35.84
CA ASN A 6 -26.77 -8.81 34.51
C ASN A 6 -25.45 -8.91 33.73
N ASP A 7 -24.81 -10.08 33.74
CA ASP A 7 -23.75 -10.44 32.80
C ASP A 7 -24.38 -11.06 31.55
N ASP A 8 -24.81 -10.21 30.62
CA ASP A 8 -25.03 -10.63 29.22
C ASP A 8 -23.68 -10.60 28.49
N PRO A 9 -23.20 -11.72 27.93
CA PRO A 9 -21.95 -11.72 27.17
C PRO A 9 -22.17 -10.95 25.86
N PRO A 10 -21.22 -10.09 25.42
CA PRO A 10 -21.39 -9.36 24.17
C PRO A 10 -21.45 -10.36 23.01
N VAL A 11 -22.59 -10.33 22.31
CA VAL A 11 -22.88 -11.09 21.11
C VAL A 11 -21.67 -11.06 20.16
N PRO A 12 -21.15 -12.22 19.70
CA PRO A 12 -20.06 -12.26 18.74
C PRO A 12 -20.52 -11.53 17.48
N TYR A 13 -19.74 -10.52 17.10
CA TYR A 13 -19.96 -9.65 15.95
C TYR A 13 -20.09 -10.48 14.66
N ILE A 14 -21.33 -10.83 14.32
CA ILE A 14 -21.74 -11.29 13.00
C ILE A 14 -21.73 -10.07 12.09
N GLN A 15 -20.57 -9.80 11.51
CA GLN A 15 -20.36 -8.76 10.52
C GLN A 15 -21.36 -8.95 9.37
N THR A 16 -22.26 -7.99 9.18
CA THR A 16 -23.36 -8.10 8.20
C THR A 16 -22.78 -7.96 6.79
N MET A 17 -23.35 -8.65 5.78
CA MET A 17 -22.84 -8.56 4.40
C MET A 17 -22.84 -7.13 3.82
N GLU A 18 -23.64 -6.21 4.39
CA GLU A 18 -23.57 -4.78 4.08
C GLU A 18 -22.26 -4.11 4.53
N GLU A 19 -21.61 -4.58 5.60
CA GLU A 19 -20.28 -4.09 6.01
C GLU A 19 -19.17 -4.58 5.09
N LEU A 20 -19.35 -5.76 4.49
CA LEU A 20 -18.45 -6.28 3.44
C LEU A 20 -18.68 -5.62 2.08
N CYS A 21 -19.89 -5.05 1.88
CA CYS A 21 -20.32 -4.39 0.64
C CYS A 21 -20.34 -2.87 0.75
N GLN A 22 -19.86 -2.30 1.86
CA GLN A 22 -19.46 -0.90 1.84
C GLN A 22 -18.26 -0.82 0.91
N PRO A 23 -18.36 -0.11 -0.22
CA PRO A 23 -17.17 0.15 -0.99
C PRO A 23 -16.24 0.89 -0.01
N TYR A 24 -15.03 0.36 0.21
CA TYR A 24 -13.93 1.04 0.92
C TYR A 24 -13.48 2.33 0.16
N LEU A 25 -14.41 3.03 -0.48
CA LEU A 25 -14.25 4.23 -1.28
C LEU A 25 -14.54 5.52 -0.50
N ASN A 26 -15.06 5.46 0.74
CA ASN A 26 -15.21 6.64 1.59
C ASN A 26 -14.07 6.81 2.61
N GLY A 27 -12.85 6.50 2.18
CA GLY A 27 -11.63 6.67 2.97
C GLY A 27 -10.37 6.38 2.17
N ARG A 28 -10.35 6.82 0.90
CA ARG A 28 -9.31 6.67 -0.14
C ARG A 28 -7.96 7.25 0.31
N GLY A 29 -7.33 6.64 1.29
CA GLY A 29 -5.97 6.94 1.72
C GLY A 29 -5.34 5.62 2.07
N GLY A 30 -4.56 5.06 1.15
CA GLY A 30 -3.64 4.00 1.50
C GLY A 30 -2.57 4.53 2.46
N PRO A 31 -1.50 3.76 2.70
CA PRO A 31 -0.33 4.22 3.44
C PRO A 31 0.26 5.52 2.86
N ILE A 32 0.12 5.70 1.54
CA ILE A 32 0.57 6.86 0.77
C ILE A 32 -0.41 8.02 0.98
N ALA A 33 0.11 9.12 1.50
CA ALA A 33 -0.62 10.37 1.63
C ALA A 33 -1.06 10.89 0.26
N GLN A 34 -2.11 11.70 0.21
CA GLN A 34 -2.53 12.34 -1.04
C GLN A 34 -1.43 13.32 -1.51
N ILE A 35 -0.61 12.87 -2.46
CA ILE A 35 0.46 13.69 -3.04
C ILE A 35 -0.21 14.71 -3.97
N ALA A 36 0.16 15.98 -3.84
CA ALA A 36 -0.31 17.05 -4.73
C ALA A 36 0.30 16.86 -6.12
N ILE A 37 -0.43 16.18 -7.00
CA ILE A 37 -0.04 15.97 -8.39
C ILE A 37 -0.70 17.08 -9.21
N GLN A 38 0.12 17.86 -9.91
CA GLN A 38 -0.36 18.99 -10.73
C GLN A 38 -1.11 18.52 -11.99
N GLU A 39 -0.96 17.25 -12.36
CA GLU A 39 -1.60 16.63 -13.51
C GLU A 39 -3.01 16.12 -13.12
N THR A 40 -4.05 16.78 -13.65
CA THR A 40 -5.46 16.46 -13.37
C THR A 40 -5.88 15.08 -13.89
N ASN A 41 -5.12 14.49 -14.83
CA ASN A 41 -5.36 13.17 -15.43
C ASN A 41 -4.31 12.15 -15.00
N PHE A 42 -3.63 12.37 -13.86
CA PHE A 42 -2.66 11.42 -13.35
C PHE A 42 -3.33 10.07 -13.06
N GLY A 43 -3.02 9.10 -13.91
CA GLY A 43 -3.35 7.70 -13.76
C GLY A 43 -2.17 6.85 -14.20
N LEU A 44 -1.85 5.82 -13.41
CA LEU A 44 -0.87 4.84 -13.82
C LEU A 44 -1.35 4.14 -15.09
N LYS A 45 -0.56 4.22 -16.16
CA LYS A 45 -0.84 3.46 -17.38
C LYS A 45 -0.65 1.97 -17.09
N ASN A 46 -1.51 1.14 -17.66
CA ASN A 46 -1.43 -0.32 -17.48
C ASN A 46 -0.05 -0.88 -17.85
N ASP A 47 0.58 -0.36 -18.90
CA ASP A 47 1.94 -0.74 -19.31
C ASP A 47 2.99 -0.54 -18.19
N MET A 48 2.91 0.57 -17.45
CA MET A 48 3.79 0.86 -16.31
C MET A 48 3.58 -0.15 -15.17
N ILE A 49 2.33 -0.49 -14.89
CA ILE A 49 1.96 -1.47 -13.87
C ILE A 49 2.48 -2.86 -14.27
N GLN A 50 2.25 -3.26 -15.53
CA GLN A 50 2.72 -4.53 -16.09
C GLN A 50 4.25 -4.62 -16.07
N GLN A 51 4.95 -3.54 -16.40
CA GLN A 51 6.41 -3.51 -16.37
C GLN A 51 6.95 -3.82 -14.97
N VAL A 52 6.36 -3.20 -13.94
CA VAL A 52 6.72 -3.43 -12.53
C VAL A 52 6.34 -4.85 -12.08
N GLN A 53 5.12 -5.30 -12.40
CA GLN A 53 4.65 -6.64 -12.06
C GLN A 53 5.46 -7.76 -12.71
N ASN A 54 5.94 -7.58 -13.93
CA ASN A 54 6.73 -8.62 -14.60
C ASN A 54 8.21 -8.57 -14.18
N SER A 55 8.69 -7.40 -13.76
CA SER A 55 10.12 -7.20 -13.51
C SER A 55 10.51 -7.35 -12.05
N CYS A 56 9.71 -6.96 -11.06
CA CYS A 56 10.20 -6.82 -9.69
C CYS A 56 9.23 -7.29 -8.60
N GLN A 57 8.50 -8.39 -8.79
CA GLN A 57 7.65 -8.92 -7.71
C GLN A 57 8.43 -9.30 -6.45
N PHE A 58 7.84 -9.00 -5.30
CA PHE A 58 8.37 -9.30 -3.97
C PHE A 58 7.29 -9.94 -3.11
N HIS A 59 7.55 -11.16 -2.64
CA HIS A 59 6.57 -11.97 -1.92
C HIS A 59 6.60 -11.71 -0.41
N GLY A 60 7.71 -11.16 0.09
CA GLY A 60 7.90 -10.92 1.52
C GLY A 60 8.20 -12.19 2.30
N LEU A 61 8.87 -13.17 1.66
CA LEU A 61 9.26 -14.42 2.28
C LEU A 61 10.63 -14.29 2.97
N SER A 62 10.93 -15.17 3.93
CA SER A 62 12.18 -15.13 4.72
C SER A 62 13.48 -15.28 3.89
N GLY A 63 13.38 -15.74 2.65
CA GLY A 63 14.50 -15.82 1.70
C GLY A 63 14.55 -14.68 0.68
N ASP A 64 13.55 -13.79 0.67
CA ASP A 64 13.54 -12.65 -0.23
C ASP A 64 14.48 -11.55 0.30
N ASP A 65 15.21 -10.90 -0.62
CA ASP A 65 16.08 -9.78 -0.28
C ASP A 65 15.38 -8.45 -0.63
N ALA A 66 14.94 -7.74 0.41
CA ALA A 66 14.26 -6.47 0.30
C ALA A 66 15.13 -5.37 -0.34
N ASN A 67 16.45 -5.38 -0.10
CA ASN A 67 17.37 -4.41 -0.72
C ASN A 67 17.51 -4.68 -2.20
N LYS A 68 17.69 -5.95 -2.59
CA LYS A 68 17.77 -6.34 -4.00
C LYS A 68 16.47 -6.04 -4.74
N HIS A 69 15.32 -6.23 -4.09
CA HIS A 69 14.04 -5.82 -4.65
C HIS A 69 14.00 -4.31 -4.88
N LEU A 70 14.38 -3.50 -3.89
CA LEU A 70 14.34 -2.04 -3.99
C LEU A 70 15.27 -1.52 -5.09
N ASP A 71 16.47 -2.08 -5.22
CA ASP A 71 17.42 -1.76 -6.29
C ASP A 71 16.82 -2.06 -7.68
N LYS A 72 16.23 -3.25 -7.84
CA LYS A 72 15.55 -3.63 -9.09
C LYS A 72 14.34 -2.74 -9.39
N PHE A 73 13.54 -2.42 -8.37
CA PHE A 73 12.39 -1.53 -8.49
C PHE A 73 12.80 -0.13 -8.93
N LEU A 74 13.85 0.43 -8.33
CA LEU A 74 14.42 1.71 -8.71
C LEU A 74 14.91 1.71 -10.16
N HIS A 75 15.59 0.63 -10.58
CA HIS A 75 16.05 0.48 -11.95
C HIS A 75 14.89 0.44 -12.97
N VAL A 76 13.85 -0.34 -12.70
CA VAL A 76 12.68 -0.47 -13.59
C VAL A 76 11.95 0.88 -13.71
N THR A 77 11.68 1.52 -12.57
CA THR A 77 10.93 2.77 -12.51
C THR A 77 11.72 3.99 -13.02
N GLN A 78 13.05 3.91 -13.11
CA GLN A 78 13.88 4.99 -13.67
C GLN A 78 13.51 5.37 -15.11
N SER A 79 13.00 4.40 -15.89
CA SER A 79 12.58 4.60 -17.27
C SER A 79 11.19 5.23 -17.41
N ILE A 80 10.40 5.23 -16.34
CA ILE A 80 9.01 5.68 -16.33
C ILE A 80 9.00 7.19 -16.05
N LYS A 81 8.60 7.97 -17.05
CA LYS A 81 8.42 9.43 -16.91
C LYS A 81 6.99 9.82 -17.19
N VAL A 82 6.42 10.61 -16.29
CA VAL A 82 5.09 11.21 -16.44
C VAL A 82 5.25 12.72 -16.29
N ASN A 83 4.77 13.47 -17.28
CA ASN A 83 4.86 14.93 -17.27
C ASN A 83 4.10 15.51 -16.07
N GLY A 84 4.71 16.44 -15.34
CA GLY A 84 4.07 17.10 -14.20
C GLY A 84 3.96 16.24 -12.93
N VAL A 85 4.63 15.08 -12.90
CA VAL A 85 4.65 14.16 -11.74
C VAL A 85 6.09 13.91 -11.32
N THR A 86 6.35 13.90 -10.02
CA THR A 86 7.68 13.59 -9.49
C THR A 86 7.97 12.09 -9.57
N ASP A 87 9.23 11.71 -9.79
CA ASP A 87 9.67 10.32 -9.73
C ASP A 87 9.29 9.65 -8.41
N ASP A 88 9.35 10.40 -7.32
CA ASP A 88 8.97 9.97 -5.98
C ASP A 88 7.50 9.53 -5.92
N ALA A 89 6.59 10.36 -6.45
CA ALA A 89 5.17 10.01 -6.55
C ALA A 89 4.97 8.77 -7.44
N ILE A 90 5.58 8.73 -8.63
CA ILE A 90 5.48 7.59 -9.54
C ILE A 90 5.89 6.29 -8.82
N ARG A 91 7.02 6.31 -8.12
CA ARG A 91 7.54 5.16 -7.37
C ARG A 91 6.61 4.76 -6.22
N LEU A 92 6.07 5.72 -5.48
CA LEU A 92 5.11 5.45 -4.41
C LEU A 92 3.86 4.76 -4.96
N TYR A 93 3.29 5.26 -6.07
CA TYR A 93 2.10 4.65 -6.68
C TYR A 93 2.38 3.29 -7.32
N LEU A 94 3.61 3.03 -7.81
CA LEU A 94 3.97 1.77 -8.45
C LEU A 94 4.40 0.67 -7.47
N LEU A 95 4.93 1.02 -6.30
CA LEU A 95 5.41 0.04 -5.32
C LEU A 95 4.34 -0.99 -4.93
N PRO A 96 3.07 -0.65 -4.63
CA PRO A 96 2.05 -1.65 -4.29
C PRO A 96 1.89 -2.73 -5.37
N HIS A 97 2.14 -2.38 -6.64
CA HIS A 97 2.05 -3.31 -7.76
C HIS A 97 3.26 -4.24 -7.87
N SER A 98 4.38 -3.93 -7.21
CA SER A 98 5.54 -4.82 -7.10
C SER A 98 5.45 -5.77 -5.89
N LEU A 99 4.50 -5.58 -4.99
CA LEU A 99 4.33 -6.42 -3.81
C LEU A 99 3.30 -7.53 -4.06
N THR A 100 3.51 -8.68 -3.43
CA THR A 100 2.56 -9.80 -3.46
C THR A 100 2.49 -10.51 -2.12
N HIS A 101 1.41 -11.25 -1.87
CA HIS A 101 1.19 -12.10 -0.68
C HIS A 101 1.47 -11.37 0.66
N HIS A 102 2.54 -11.77 1.36
CA HIS A 102 2.88 -11.24 2.68
C HIS A 102 3.30 -9.77 2.60
N ALA A 103 3.95 -9.36 1.51
CA ALA A 103 4.36 -7.98 1.31
C ALA A 103 3.16 -7.04 1.10
N THR A 104 2.15 -7.46 0.35
CA THR A 104 0.90 -6.69 0.21
C THR A 104 0.19 -6.55 1.56
N THR A 105 0.10 -7.65 2.32
CA THR A 105 -0.50 -7.64 3.66
C THR A 105 0.24 -6.71 4.63
N TRP A 106 1.58 -6.66 4.56
CA TRP A 106 2.39 -5.72 5.34
C TRP A 106 2.09 -4.27 4.93
N PHE A 107 2.03 -3.98 3.64
CA PHE A 107 1.78 -2.64 3.13
C PHE A 107 0.40 -2.13 3.56
N ASP A 108 -0.63 -2.95 3.47
CA ASP A 108 -2.01 -2.60 3.87
C ASP A 108 -2.16 -2.32 5.37
N ARG A 109 -1.24 -2.82 6.21
CA ARG A 109 -1.23 -2.58 7.67
C ARG A 109 -0.58 -1.27 8.06
N LEU A 110 0.11 -0.59 7.14
CA LEU A 110 0.75 0.69 7.45
C LEU A 110 -0.31 1.75 7.76
N ARG A 111 0.05 2.72 8.60
CA ARG A 111 -0.85 3.82 8.96
C ARG A 111 -1.18 4.63 7.71
N ARG A 112 -2.46 4.98 7.55
CA ARG A 112 -2.92 5.84 6.46
C ARG A 112 -2.19 7.18 6.49
N ASN A 113 -1.85 7.69 5.31
CA ASN A 113 -1.14 8.97 5.12
C ASN A 113 0.20 9.08 5.88
N SER A 114 0.85 7.95 6.20
CA SER A 114 2.15 7.94 6.89
C SER A 114 3.32 8.13 5.94
N ILE A 115 3.14 7.81 4.67
CA ILE A 115 4.17 7.90 3.64
C ILE A 115 3.93 9.13 2.78
N ASN A 116 4.89 10.05 2.77
CA ASN A 116 4.87 11.24 1.91
C ASN A 116 6.00 11.23 0.89
N THR A 117 7.08 10.49 1.16
CA THR A 117 8.21 10.33 0.23
C THR A 117 8.59 8.87 0.03
N PHE A 118 9.20 8.56 -1.12
CA PHE A 118 9.75 7.24 -1.40
C PHE A 118 10.84 6.86 -0.41
N GLU A 119 11.64 7.82 0.06
CA GLU A 119 12.66 7.56 1.08
C GLU A 119 12.03 7.07 2.40
N GLN A 120 10.93 7.70 2.85
CA GLN A 120 10.21 7.25 4.04
C GLN A 120 9.63 5.85 3.86
N MET A 121 9.08 5.57 2.68
CA MET A 121 8.59 4.24 2.33
C MET A 121 9.73 3.22 2.38
N ALA A 122 10.86 3.51 1.73
CA ALA A 122 12.00 2.60 1.65
C ALA A 122 12.57 2.28 3.05
N LYS A 123 12.65 3.27 3.94
CA LYS A 123 13.03 3.06 5.35
C LYS A 123 12.10 2.06 6.04
N MET A 124 10.78 2.29 5.94
CA MET A 124 9.80 1.36 6.51
C MET A 124 9.85 -0.03 5.86
N PHE A 125 10.03 -0.11 4.55
CA PHE A 125 10.13 -1.36 3.79
C PHE A 125 11.33 -2.21 4.22
N LEU A 126 12.46 -1.56 4.54
CA LEU A 126 13.67 -2.23 5.00
C LEU A 126 13.69 -2.46 6.52
N GLY A 127 12.66 -2.00 7.25
CA GLY A 127 12.62 -2.05 8.72
C GLY A 127 13.71 -1.19 9.38
N LYS A 128 14.06 -0.06 8.76
CA LYS A 128 15.11 0.88 9.20
C LYS A 128 14.56 2.24 9.63
#